data_AF-D8M3R9-F1
#
_entry.id   AF-D8M3R9-F1
#
_cell.length_a   1.000
_cell.length_b   1.000
_cell.length_c   1.000
_cell.angle_alpha   90.00
_cell.angle_beta   90.00
_cell.angle_gamma   90.00
#
_symmetry.space_group_name_H-M   'P 1'
#
loop_
_entity.id
_entity.type
_entity.pdbx_description
1 polymer ?
#
loop_
_entity_poly.entity_id
_entity_poly.type
_entity_poly.pdbx_seq_one_letter_code
_entity_poly.pdbx_strand_id
1 'polypeptide(L)' 'MNQGQAYANGHNIGRYWMIKDGNGEYTQGYYHIPKDWLKGEGEENVLVLGETLGASDPSVTICTTEYVSN' A
#
# COMPACT_ATOMS: atom_id res chain seq x y z
N MET A 1 -3.59 -9.18 -4.46
CA MET A 1 -2.24 -8.62 -4.68
C MET A 1 -1.21 -9.73 -4.48
N ASN A 2 -0.08 -9.72 -5.19
CA ASN A 2 0.98 -10.74 -5.03
C ASN A 2 2.37 -10.11 -4.82
N GLN A 3 2.93 -9.49 -5.85
CA GLN A 3 4.26 -8.89 -5.78
C GLN A 3 4.40 -7.81 -6.83
N GLY A 4 4.93 -6.65 -6.44
CA GLY A 4 5.22 -5.60 -7.39
C GLY A 4 5.60 -4.28 -6.75
N GLN A 5 5.25 -3.18 -7.42
CA GLN A 5 5.62 -1.82 -7.01
C GLN A 5 4.37 -0.94 -6.91
N ALA A 6 4.31 -0.10 -5.89
CA ALA A 6 3.23 0.85 -5.69
C ALA A 6 3.71 2.31 -5.82
N TYR A 7 2.83 3.17 -6.33
CA TYR A 7 3.08 4.60 -6.47
C TYR A 7 1.85 5.41 -6.04
N ALA A 8 2.06 6.53 -5.35
CA ALA A 8 1.03 7.52 -5.05
C ALA A 8 1.41 8.87 -5.69
N ASN A 9 0.57 9.41 -6.55
CA ASN A 9 0.79 10.66 -7.28
C ASN A 9 2.17 10.74 -7.98
N GLY A 10 2.65 9.61 -8.51
CA GLY A 10 3.96 9.49 -9.15
C GLY A 10 5.14 9.25 -8.19
N HIS A 11 4.94 9.37 -6.87
CA HIS A 11 5.95 9.02 -5.87
C HIS A 11 5.98 7.52 -5.63
N ASN A 12 7.18 6.95 -5.56
CA ASN A 12 7.39 5.53 -5.34
C ASN A 12 7.22 5.17 -3.85
N ILE A 13 6.16 4.42 -3.52
CA ILE A 13 5.90 3.92 -2.17
C ILE A 13 6.89 2.81 -1.79
N GLY A 14 7.23 1.96 -2.76
CA GLY A 14 8.12 0.84 -2.56
C GLY A 14 7.59 -0.44 -3.19
N ARG A 15 8.35 -1.52 -2.96
CA ARG A 15 7.95 -2.86 -3.34
C ARG A 15 6.96 -3.39 -2.33
N TYR A 16 5.88 -3.99 -2.80
CA TYR A 16 5.04 -4.85 -1.98
C TYR A 16 5.30 -6.31 -2.33
N TRP A 17 5.20 -7.16 -1.32
CA TRP A 17 5.24 -8.60 -1.49
C TRP A 17 4.35 -9.24 -0.44
N MET A 18 3.29 -9.92 -0.89
CA MET A 18 2.28 -10.54 -0.04
C MET A 18 2.76 -11.89 0.53
N ILE A 19 3.97 -11.90 1.10
CA ILE A 19 4.55 -13.06 1.79
C ILE A 19 3.89 -13.20 3.15
N LYS A 20 3.45 -14.42 3.46
CA LYS A 20 2.94 -14.79 4.77
C LYS A 20 4.03 -15.48 5.60
N ASP A 21 4.04 -15.23 6.90
CA ASP A 21 4.89 -15.91 7.86
C ASP A 21 4.37 -17.34 8.17
N GLY A 22 5.03 -18.02 9.12
CA GLY A 22 4.63 -19.37 9.53
C GLY A 22 3.25 -19.45 10.19
N ASN A 23 2.68 -18.32 10.63
CA ASN A 23 1.35 -18.22 11.22
C ASN A 23 0.28 -17.81 10.20
N GLY A 24 0.66 -17.53 8.95
CA GLY A 24 -0.24 -17.07 7.91
C GLY A 24 -0.49 -15.56 7.89
N GLU A 25 0.23 -14.80 8.72
CA GLU A 25 0.17 -13.33 8.80
C GLU A 25 1.05 -12.71 7.71
N TYR A 26 0.65 -11.59 7.14
CA TYR A 26 1.51 -10.90 6.17
C TYR A 26 2.75 -10.33 6.87
N THR A 27 3.92 -10.70 6.37
CA THR A 27 5.22 -10.14 6.83
C THR A 27 5.29 -8.63 6.66
N GLN A 28 4.58 -8.09 5.66
CA GLN A 28 4.32 -6.66 5.50
C GLN A 28 2.95 -6.44 4.82
N GLY A 29 1.92 -6.18 5.62
CA GLY A 29 0.56 -5.87 5.14
C GLY A 29 0.29 -4.39 4.89
N TYR A 30 1.11 -3.50 5.47
CA TYR A 30 0.94 -2.05 5.41
C TYR A 30 2.14 -1.38 4.73
N TYR A 31 1.84 -0.38 3.89
CA TYR A 31 2.83 0.39 3.15
C TYR A 31 2.60 1.87 3.42
N HIS A 32 3.65 2.56 3.88
CA HIS A 32 3.54 3.94 4.29
C HIS A 32 3.40 4.88 3.08
N ILE A 33 2.41 5.77 3.13
CA ILE A 33 2.26 6.89 2.20
C ILE A 33 2.43 8.18 3.02
N PRO A 34 3.51 8.96 2.81
CA PRO A 34 3.67 10.26 3.43
C PRO A 34 2.51 11.20 3.11
N LYS A 35 2.02 11.92 4.12
CA LYS A 35 0.92 12.88 3.95
C LYS A 35 1.23 13.94 2.90
N ASP A 36 2.49 14.38 2.84
CA ASP A 36 2.95 15.40 1.88
C ASP A 36 2.95 14.92 0.41
N TRP A 37 2.73 13.62 0.16
CA TRP A 37 2.53 13.11 -1.19
C TRP A 37 1.07 13.18 -1.64
N LEU A 38 0.14 13.41 -0.71
CA LEU A 38 -1.29 13.50 -0.99
C LEU A 38 -1.66 14.94 -1.36
N LYS A 39 -2.63 15.05 -2.26
CA LYS A 39 -3.25 16.32 -2.63
C LYS A 39 -4.18 16.84 -1.53
N GLY A 40 -4.60 18.11 -1.69
CA GLY A 40 -5.49 18.77 -0.75
C GLY A 40 -6.84 18.07 -0.57
N GLU A 41 -7.56 18.44 0.49
CA GLU A 41 -8.91 17.94 0.72
C GLU A 41 -9.83 18.29 -0.46
N GLY A 42 -10.60 17.30 -0.93
CA GLY A 42 -11.45 17.43 -2.12
C GLY A 42 -10.73 17.20 -3.45
N GLU A 43 -9.41 17.01 -3.46
CA GLU A 43 -8.65 16.70 -4.68
C GLU A 43 -8.44 15.19 -4.87
N GLU A 44 -8.48 14.74 -6.11
CA GLU A 44 -8.28 13.33 -6.46
C GLU A 44 -6.78 12.96 -6.44
N ASN A 45 -6.48 11.89 -5.71
CA ASN A 45 -5.17 11.25 -5.67
C ASN A 45 -5.14 10.04 -6.62
N VAL A 46 -3.97 9.75 -7.20
CA VAL A 46 -3.77 8.59 -8.07
C VAL A 46 -2.90 7.56 -7.35
N LEU A 47 -3.45 6.35 -7.18
CA LEU A 47 -2.71 5.17 -6.72
C LEU A 47 -2.48 4.24 -7.91
N VAL A 48 -1.22 3.88 -8.17
CA VAL A 48 -0.84 2.90 -9.20
C VAL A 48 -0.24 1.68 -8.54
N LEU A 49 -0.75 0.50 -8.88
CA LEU A 49 -0.27 -0.79 -8.41
C LEU A 49 0.21 -1.60 -9.62
N GLY A 50 1.51 -1.70 -9.81
CA GLY A 50 2.10 -2.57 -10.82
C GLY A 50 2.25 -3.97 -10.26
N GLU A 51 1.56 -4.95 -10.83
CA GLU A 51 1.67 -6.37 -10.45
C GLU A 51 2.66 -7.10 -11.36
N THR A 52 3.65 -7.75 -10.75
CA THR A 52 4.70 -8.51 -11.48
C THR A 52 4.28 -9.96 -11.70
N LEU A 53 3.56 -10.54 -10.73
CA LEU A 53 3.10 -11.94 -10.80
C LEU A 53 1.63 -12.06 -11.25
N GLY A 54 0.98 -10.92 -11.51
CA GLY A 54 -0.45 -10.83 -11.73
C GLY A 54 -1.25 -11.00 -10.44
N ALA A 55 -2.53 -10.60 -10.47
CA ALA A 55 -3.48 -10.82 -9.38
C ALA A 55 -4.88 -10.97 -9.98
N SER A 56 -5.56 -12.09 -9.70
CA SER A 56 -6.90 -12.37 -10.25
C SER A 56 -8.01 -11.56 -9.58
N ASP A 57 -7.81 -11.22 -8.30
CA ASP A 57 -8.74 -10.41 -7.49
C ASP A 57 -7.93 -9.48 -6.56
N PRO A 58 -7.35 -8.39 -7.08
CA PRO A 58 -6.58 -7.46 -6.27
C PRO A 58 -7.52 -6.63 -5.37
N SER A 59 -7.38 -6.80 -4.06
CA SER A 59 -8.02 -5.95 -3.06
C SER A 59 -6.98 -5.08 -2.34
N VAL A 60 -7.30 -3.80 -2.18
CA VAL A 60 -6.48 -2.79 -1.49
C VAL A 60 -7.39 -1.84 -0.73
N THR A 61 -6.93 -1.33 0.40
CA THR A 61 -7.67 -0.34 1.20
C THR A 61 -6.70 0.69 1.76
N ILE A 62 -7.15 1.94 1.84
CA ILE A 62 -6.43 3.01 2.54
C ILE A 62 -6.85 2.99 4.00
N CYS A 63 -5.88 3.04 4.91
CA CYS A 63 -6.12 3.13 6.34
C CYS A 63 -5.35 4.30 6.93
N THR A 64 -5.90 4.88 8.00
CA THR A 64 -5.18 5.79 8.89
C THR A 64 -4.53 4.99 10.00
N THR A 65 -3.40 5.47 10.50
CA THR A 65 -2.75 4.95 11.71
C THR A 65 -2.75 6.05 12.76
N GLU A 66 -3.05 5.66 13.98
CA GLU A 66 -3.01 6.54 15.15
C GLU A 66 -2.07 5.93 16.17
N TYR A 67 -1.18 6.74 16.72
CA TYR A 67 -0.36 6.32 17.83
C TYR A 67 -1.19 6.43 19.12
N VAL A 68 -1.40 5.29 19.78
CA VAL A 68 -2.07 5.23 21.08
C VAL A 68 -1.01 4.98 22.14
N SER A 69 -0.78 5.95 23.02
CA SER A 69 0.04 5.75 24.22
C SER A 69 -0.73 4.96 25.26
N ASN A 70 -0.14 3.88 25.77
CA ASN A 70 -0.65 3.16 26.95
C ASN A 70 -0.32 3.90 28.25
#